data_AF-X0YE20-F1
#
_entry.id   AF-X0YE20-F1
#
_cell.length_a   1.000
_cell.length_b   1.000
_cell.length_c   1.000
_cell.angle_alpha   90.00
_cell.angle_beta   90.00
_cell.angle_gamma   90.00
#
_symmetry.space_group_name_H-M   'P 1'
#
loop_
_entity.id
_entity.type
_entity.pdbx_description
1 polymer ?
#
loop_
_entity_poly.entity_id
_entity_poly.type
_entity_poly.pdbx_seq_one_letter_code
_entity_poly.pdbx_strand_id
1 'polypeptide(L)'
;MDWRKLELDDFKPGQVLETNSYVLGKLIEKCGATFTRHQMVVDDVEKIKQAVTAALKNDYQLILILGGSSAGSEDFANAAIVDLGKIRYSMIEGFRN
;
A
#
# COMPACT_ATOMS: atom_id res chain seq x y z
N MET A 1 -2.99 4.86 -9.32
CA MET A 1 -2.33 5.03 -10.64
C MET A 1 -1.04 5.82 -10.49
N ASP A 2 0.02 5.48 -11.22
CA ASP A 2 1.29 6.23 -11.24
C ASP A 2 1.30 7.15 -12.47
N TRP A 3 1.03 8.44 -12.23
CA TRP A 3 0.88 9.47 -13.26
C TRP A 3 2.14 9.74 -14.08
N ARG A 4 3.29 9.22 -13.69
CA ARG A 4 4.55 9.38 -14.43
C ARG A 4 4.68 8.40 -15.60
N LYS A 5 3.75 7.45 -15.71
CA LYS A 5 3.75 6.40 -16.74
C LYS A 5 2.51 6.45 -17.62
N LEU A 6 1.70 7.50 -17.51
CA LEU A 6 0.40 7.63 -18.17
C LEU A 6 0.35 8.96 -18.90
N GLU A 7 -0.19 8.95 -20.10
CA GLU A 7 -0.57 10.17 -20.79
C GLU A 7 -1.90 10.68 -20.21
N LEU A 8 -2.19 11.98 -20.33
CA LEU A 8 -3.41 12.58 -19.75
C LEU A 8 -4.71 11.96 -20.30
N ASP A 9 -4.65 11.35 -21.49
CA ASP A 9 -5.78 10.67 -22.12
C ASP A 9 -6.05 9.26 -21.55
N ASP A 10 -5.13 8.70 -20.75
CA ASP A 10 -5.28 7.37 -20.14
C ASP A 10 -6.18 7.37 -18.89
N PHE A 11 -6.60 8.56 -18.43
CA PHE A 11 -7.39 8.72 -17.21
C PHE A 11 -8.86 8.37 -17.44
N LYS A 12 -9.32 7.30 -16.80
CA LYS A 12 -10.73 6.91 -16.77
C LYS A 12 -11.46 7.53 -15.57
N PRO A 13 -12.74 7.90 -15.71
CA PRO A 13 -13.57 8.29 -14.58
C PRO A 13 -13.50 7.25 -13.45
N GLY A 14 -13.28 7.72 -12.21
CA GLY A 14 -13.12 6.86 -11.04
C GLY A 14 -11.69 6.43 -10.72
N GLN A 15 -10.70 6.76 -11.56
CA GLN A 15 -9.30 6.51 -11.25
C GLN A 15 -8.72 7.61 -10.34
N VAL A 16 -8.06 7.18 -9.25
CA VAL A 16 -7.37 8.06 -8.31
C VAL A 16 -5.87 7.92 -8.49
N LEU A 17 -5.18 9.06 -8.44
CA LEU A 17 -3.72 9.12 -8.40
C LEU A 17 -3.20 8.56 -7.09
N GLU A 18 -2.26 7.63 -7.19
CA GLU A 18 -1.57 7.13 -6.00
C GLU A 18 -0.54 8.19 -5.60
N THR A 19 -0.80 8.84 -4.46
CA THR A 19 0.05 9.90 -3.91
C THR A 19 0.52 9.60 -2.49
N ASN A 20 -0.12 8.63 -1.82
CA ASN A 20 0.13 8.29 -0.43
C ASN A 20 1.57 7.80 -0.22
N SER A 21 2.07 6.95 -1.11
CA SER A 21 3.44 6.42 -1.03
C SER A 21 4.49 7.53 -1.07
N TYR A 22 4.25 8.59 -1.84
CA TYR A 22 5.15 9.74 -1.93
C TYR A 22 5.13 10.59 -0.68
N VAL A 23 3.93 10.94 -0.19
CA VAL A 23 3.78 11.72 1.04
C VAL A 23 4.41 10.98 2.22
N LEU A 24 4.11 9.68 2.35
CA LEU A 24 4.63 8.86 3.42
C LEU A 24 6.15 8.69 3.35
N GLY A 25 6.70 8.50 2.15
CA GLY A 25 8.15 8.45 1.95
C GLY A 25 8.85 9.72 2.45
N LYS A 26 8.30 10.90 2.15
CA LYS A 26 8.84 12.18 2.65
C LYS A 26 8.71 12.33 4.16
N LEU A 27 7.63 11.82 4.77
CA LEU A 27 7.50 11.79 6.22
C LEU A 27 8.52 10.86 6.88
N ILE A 28 8.78 9.69 6.29
CA ILE A 28 9.81 8.75 6.78
C ILE A 28 11.20 9.40 6.71
N GLU A 29 11.55 10.05 5.59
CA GLU A 29 12.81 10.80 5.45
C GLU A 29 12.93 11.90 6.51
N LYS A 30 11.85 12.65 6.76
CA LYS A 30 11.83 13.71 7.79
C LYS A 30 12.06 13.17 9.21
N CYS A 31 11.70 11.91 9.45
CA CYS A 31 11.96 11.21 10.72
C CYS A 31 13.39 10.63 10.81
N GLY A 32 14.25 10.85 9.79
CA GLY A 32 15.63 10.36 9.78
C GLY A 32 15.77 8.90 9.33
N ALA A 33 14.72 8.29 8.78
CA ALA A 33 14.75 6.94 8.26
C ALA A 33 14.85 6.92 6.72
N THR A 34 15.27 5.79 6.16
CA THR A 34 15.26 5.54 4.72
C THR A 34 14.03 4.75 4.32
N PHE A 35 13.50 4.98 3.13
CA PHE A 35 12.39 4.21 2.59
C PHE A 35 12.70 3.71 1.18
N THR A 36 12.13 2.55 0.84
CA THR A 36 12.14 2.02 -0.53
C THR A 36 10.71 1.95 -1.02
N ARG A 37 10.44 2.53 -2.20
CA ARG A 37 9.12 2.41 -2.84
C ARG A 37 9.12 1.24 -3.81
N HIS A 38 8.22 0.28 -3.60
CA HIS A 38 7.97 -0.81 -4.53
C HIS A 38 6.96 -0.39 -5.60
N GLN A 39 6.95 -1.10 -6.74
CA GLN A 39 5.95 -0.85 -7.79
C GLN A 39 4.55 -1.18 -7.27
N MET A 40 3.53 -0.48 -7.81
CA MET A 40 2.14 -0.81 -7.51
C MET A 40 1.85 -2.25 -7.92
N VAL A 41 1.17 -2.98 -7.03
CA VAL A 41 0.72 -4.35 -7.26
C VAL A 41 -0.77 -4.29 -7.58
N VAL A 42 -1.21 -5.13 -8.51
CA VAL A 42 -2.65 -5.28 -8.82
C VAL A 42 -3.35 -5.92 -7.63
N ASP A 43 -4.62 -5.55 -7.38
CA ASP A 43 -5.46 -6.13 -6.32
C ASP A 43 -5.71 -7.62 -6.56
N ASP A 44 -4.76 -8.43 -6.10
CA ASP A 44 -4.68 -9.88 -6.27
C ASP A 44 -3.90 -10.44 -5.08
N VAL A 45 -4.54 -11.32 -4.31
CA VAL A 45 -3.99 -11.85 -3.05
C VAL A 45 -2.61 -12.48 -3.25
N GLU A 46 -2.45 -13.28 -4.30
CA GLU A 46 -1.20 -14.00 -4.55
C GLU A 46 -0.07 -13.06 -4.96
N LYS A 47 -0.37 -12.06 -5.81
CA LYS A 47 0.64 -11.06 -6.20
C LYS A 47 1.06 -10.21 -5.01
N ILE A 48 0.13 -9.81 -4.14
CA ILE A 48 0.44 -9.06 -2.93
C ILE A 48 1.29 -9.93 -1.99
N LYS A 49 0.92 -11.20 -1.77
CA LYS A 49 1.67 -12.13 -0.94
C LYS A 49 3.10 -12.33 -1.46
N GLN A 50 3.27 -12.48 -2.77
CA GLN A 50 4.59 -12.57 -3.41
C GLN A 50 5.41 -11.30 -3.19
N ALA A 51 4.82 -10.12 -3.38
CA ALA A 51 5.51 -8.84 -3.18
C ALA A 51 5.96 -8.67 -1.72
N VAL A 52 5.10 -9.00 -0.75
CA VAL A 52 5.43 -8.94 0.68
C VAL A 52 6.51 -9.97 1.03
N THR A 53 6.38 -11.21 0.55
CA THR A 53 7.38 -12.27 0.78
C THR A 53 8.74 -11.89 0.20
N ALA A 54 8.77 -11.26 -0.98
CA ALA A 54 9.99 -10.75 -1.57
C ALA A 54 10.59 -9.62 -0.74
N ALA A 55 9.77 -8.70 -0.22
CA ALA A 55 10.22 -7.64 0.68
C ALA A 55 10.81 -8.21 1.97
N LEU A 56 10.18 -9.22 2.58
CA LEU A 56 10.65 -9.89 3.80
C LEU A 56 12.04 -10.55 3.69
N LYS A 57 12.54 -10.78 2.47
CA LYS A 57 13.90 -11.30 2.24
C LYS A 57 14.99 -10.22 2.34
N ASN A 58 14.61 -8.96 2.53
CA ASN A 58 15.51 -7.83 2.68
C ASN A 58 15.51 -7.33 4.13
N ASP A 59 16.47 -6.48 4.47
CA ASP A 59 16.67 -5.95 5.82
C ASP A 59 15.71 -4.78 6.17
N TYR A 60 14.41 -4.95 5.93
CA TYR A 60 13.39 -3.96 6.30
C TYR A 60 12.94 -4.11 7.76
N GLN A 61 12.85 -2.99 8.48
CA GLN A 61 12.29 -2.96 9.84
C GLN A 61 10.76 -2.77 9.82
N LEU A 62 10.22 -2.20 8.74
CA LEU A 62 8.81 -1.90 8.59
C LEU A 62 8.40 -2.02 7.11
N ILE A 63 7.31 -2.74 6.85
CA ILE A 63 6.68 -2.84 5.53
C ILE A 63 5.30 -2.17 5.63
N LEU A 64 5.04 -1.20 4.74
CA LEU A 64 3.79 -0.45 4.69
C LEU A 64 3.06 -0.80 3.39
N ILE A 65 1.90 -1.44 3.52
CA ILE A 65 1.03 -1.76 2.39
C ILE A 65 -0.01 -0.64 2.30
N LEU A 66 0.00 0.07 1.18
CA LEU A 66 -0.92 1.17 0.92
C LEU A 66 -1.97 0.70 -0.09
N GLY A 67 -3.13 0.32 0.42
CA GLY A 67 -4.29 -0.07 -0.37
C GLY A 67 -5.48 0.84 -0.08
N GLY A 68 -6.43 0.90 -1.01
CA GLY A 68 -7.71 1.55 -0.75
C GLY A 68 -8.54 0.68 0.18
N SER A 69 -8.88 1.18 1.37
CA SER A 69 -9.96 0.62 2.19
C SER A 69 -11.31 0.97 1.54
N SER A 70 -11.55 0.52 0.32
CA SER A 70 -12.89 0.63 -0.24
C SER A 70 -13.76 -0.27 0.63
N ALA A 71 -14.82 0.29 1.20
CA ALA A 71 -15.80 -0.39 2.04
C ALA A 71 -16.62 -1.46 1.27
N GLY A 72 -16.03 -2.10 0.26
CA GLY A 72 -16.57 -3.13 -0.60
C GLY A 72 -15.74 -4.42 -0.48
N SER A 73 -16.16 -5.24 0.46
CA SER A 73 -16.11 -6.71 0.47
C SER A 73 -14.80 -7.52 0.34
N GLU A 74 -13.65 -7.00 -0.11
CA GLU A 74 -12.41 -7.81 -0.16
C GLU A 74 -11.15 -7.02 0.25
N ASP A 75 -10.67 -7.25 1.48
CA ASP A 75 -9.36 -6.76 1.94
C ASP A 75 -8.25 -7.72 1.48
N PHE A 76 -7.81 -7.53 0.23
CA PHE A 76 -6.76 -8.35 -0.40
C PHE A 76 -5.44 -8.31 0.39
N ALA A 77 -5.14 -7.19 1.04
CA ALA A 77 -3.91 -7.03 1.82
C ALA A 77 -3.95 -7.93 3.05
N ASN A 78 -5.07 -7.93 3.79
CA ASN A 78 -5.26 -8.82 4.93
C ASN A 78 -5.15 -10.30 4.53
N ALA A 79 -5.89 -10.71 3.49
CA ALA A 79 -5.85 -12.07 2.98
C ALA A 79 -4.43 -12.50 2.57
N ALA A 80 -3.63 -11.57 2.03
CA ALA A 80 -2.26 -11.87 1.59
C ALA A 80 -1.26 -12.04 2.75
N ILE A 81 -1.51 -11.41 3.91
CA ILE A 81 -0.55 -11.39 5.04
C ILE A 81 -0.97 -12.25 6.23
N VAL A 82 -2.19 -12.80 6.25
CA VAL A 82 -2.72 -13.60 7.38
C VAL A 82 -1.86 -14.81 7.73
N ASP A 83 -1.25 -15.44 6.73
CA ASP A 83 -0.37 -16.60 6.95
C ASP A 83 1.10 -16.21 7.22
N LEU A 84 1.45 -14.93 7.08
CA LEU A 84 2.85 -14.47 7.17
C LEU A 84 3.25 -14.10 8.60
N GLY A 85 2.31 -14.06 9.53
CA GLY A 85 2.59 -13.75 10.93
C GLY A 85 1.35 -13.45 11.75
N LYS A 86 1.56 -12.73 12.86
CA LYS A 86 0.46 -12.37 13.77
C LYS A 86 -0.14 -11.04 13.36
N ILE A 87 -1.41 -11.06 12.93
CA ILE A 87 -2.15 -9.82 12.66
C ILE A 87 -2.70 -9.21 13.94
N ARG A 88 -2.62 -7.89 14.04
CA ARG A 88 -3.31 -7.07 15.04
C ARG A 88 -4.20 -6.07 14.32
N TYR A 89 -5.47 -6.01 14.71
CA TYR A 89 -6.42 -5.04 14.20
C TYR A 89 -6.62 -3.93 15.22
N SER A 90 -6.66 -2.69 14.74
CA SER A 90 -7.11 -1.53 15.51
C SER A 90 -7.97 -0.68 14.57
N MET A 91 -9.23 -0.47 14.94
CA MET A 91 -10.11 0.43 14.23
C MET A 91 -9.97 1.80 14.86
N ILE A 92 -9.59 2.79 14.04
CA ILE A 92 -9.56 4.19 14.45
C ILE A 92 -10.79 4.82 13.83
N GLU A 93 -11.81 5.10 14.65
CA GLU A 93 -12.94 5.90 14.20
C GLU A 93 -12.48 7.35 14.04
N GLY A 94 -12.59 7.86 12.81
CA GLY A 94 -12.33 9.28 12.55
C GLY A 94 -13.37 10.16 13.22
N PHE A 95 -12.96 11.37 13.62
CA PHE A 95 -13.86 12.39 14.16
C PHE A 95 -15.06 12.58 13.21
N ARG A 96 -16.23 12.12 13.64
CA ARG A 96 -17.50 12.54 13.06
C ARG A 96 -17.73 13.97 13.52
N ASN A 97 -17.79 14.91 12.58
CA ASN A 97 -18.40 16.21 12.84
C ASN A 97 -19.91 16.04 13.07
#